data_AF-K1S8M1-F1
#
_entry.id   AF-K1S8M1-F1
#
_cell.length_a   1.000
_cell.length_b   1.000
_cell.length_c   1.000
_cell.angle_alpha   90.00
_cell.angle_beta   90.00
_cell.angle_gamma   90.00
#
_symmetry.space_group_name_H-M   'P 1'
#
loop_
_entity.id
_entity.type
_entity.pdbx_description
1 polymer ?
#
loop_
_entity_poly.entity_id
_entity_poly.type
_entity_poly.pdbx_seq_one_letter_code
_entity_poly.pdbx_strand_id
1 'polypeptide(L)' 'MTFCLFEHGKAIQVSYSIQDDKTYERETKALLAYAKRFDCKELFIITMDEEKEINLDGNIIQIIPLWKMLLKGV' A
#
# COMPACT_ATOMS: atom_id res chain seq x y z
N MET A 1 -8.97 -4.63 8.64
CA MET A 1 -8.05 -4.20 7.58
C MET A 1 -8.57 -4.80 6.28
N THR A 2 -9.05 -3.94 5.38
CA THR A 2 -9.80 -4.34 4.18
C THR A 2 -8.95 -3.96 2.96
N PHE A 3 -8.48 -4.97 2.22
CA PHE A 3 -7.76 -4.79 0.97
C PHE A 3 -8.76 -4.53 -0.16
N CYS A 4 -8.46 -3.58 -1.04
CA CYS A 4 -9.26 -3.32 -2.23
C CYS A 4 -8.40 -3.58 -3.47
N LEU A 5 -8.83 -4.55 -4.29
CA LEU A 5 -8.34 -4.68 -5.66
C LEU A 5 -9.03 -3.62 -6.52
N PHE A 6 -8.23 -2.82 -7.21
CA PHE A 6 -8.72 -2.09 -8.38
C PHE A 6 -8.39 -2.90 -9.64
N GLU A 7 -9.31 -2.89 -10.61
CA GLU A 7 -9.00 -3.27 -12.00
C GLU A 7 -7.72 -2.52 -12.42
N HIS A 8 -6.86 -3.15 -13.24
CA HIS A 8 -5.55 -2.67 -13.74
C HIS A 8 -4.27 -3.07 -12.96
N GLY A 9 -4.34 -4.02 -12.02
CA GLY A 9 -3.11 -4.61 -11.43
C GLY A 9 -2.46 -3.76 -10.34
N LYS A 10 -3.29 -2.98 -9.63
CA LYS A 10 -2.89 -2.18 -8.46
C LYS A 10 -3.44 -2.81 -7.20
N ALA A 11 -2.61 -2.95 -6.18
CA ALA A 11 -3.04 -3.37 -4.85
C ALA A 11 -2.99 -2.17 -3.91
N ILE A 12 -4.15 -1.80 -3.37
CA ILE A 12 -4.30 -0.65 -2.49
C ILE A 12 -4.74 -1.15 -1.12
N GLN A 13 -3.98 -0.75 -0.12
CA GLN A 13 -4.27 -0.98 1.28
C GLN A 13 -4.54 0.37 1.95
N VAL A 14 -5.55 0.45 2.81
CA VAL A 14 -5.85 1.68 3.56
C VAL A 14 -5.60 1.41 5.03
N SER A 15 -4.75 2.23 5.67
CA SER A 15 -4.48 2.19 7.10
C SER A 15 -4.51 3.58 7.71
N TYR A 16 -5.06 3.73 8.91
CA TYR A 16 -5.09 5.02 9.60
C TYR A 16 -3.69 5.49 10.01
N SER A 17 -2.83 4.55 10.43
CA SER A 17 -1.42 4.80 10.72
C SER A 17 -0.61 3.52 10.51
N ILE A 18 0.66 3.67 10.15
CA ILE A 18 1.62 2.58 10.02
C ILE A 18 2.82 2.74 10.96
N GLN A 19 2.70 3.61 11.98
CA GLN A 19 3.78 3.99 12.88
C GLN A 19 4.26 2.87 13.82
N ASP A 20 3.42 1.86 14.06
CA ASP A 20 3.82 0.71 14.87
C ASP A 20 4.55 -0.32 14.00
N ASP A 21 5.84 -0.55 14.27
CA ASP A 21 6.71 -1.43 13.48
C ASP A 21 6.16 -2.86 13.31
N LYS A 22 5.46 -3.38 14.32
CA LYS A 22 4.81 -4.70 14.24
C LYS A 22 3.63 -4.70 13.29
N THR A 23 2.83 -3.63 13.33
CA THR A 23 1.74 -3.41 12.40
C THR A 23 2.32 -3.26 11.00
N TYR A 24 3.30 -2.38 10.80
CA TYR A 24 3.98 -2.17 9.53
C TYR A 24 4.47 -3.47 8.86
N GLU A 25 5.22 -4.32 9.58
CA GLU A 25 5.75 -5.55 8.99
C GLU A 25 4.64 -6.51 8.55
N ARG A 26 3.63 -6.72 9.39
CA ARG A 26 2.55 -7.68 9.11
C ARG A 26 1.74 -7.26 7.90
N GLU A 27 1.46 -5.97 7.84
CA GLU A 27 0.64 -5.31 6.84
C GLU A 27 1.35 -5.32 5.48
N THR A 28 2.64 -4.99 5.47
CA THR A 28 3.45 -4.95 4.26
C THR A 28 3.72 -6.34 3.69
N LYS A 29 3.97 -7.34 4.55
CA LYS A 29 4.10 -8.75 4.14
C LYS A 29 2.81 -9.28 3.52
N ALA A 30 1.65 -8.94 4.09
CA ALA A 30 0.35 -9.32 3.54
C ALA A 30 0.11 -8.69 2.17
N LEU A 31 0.45 -7.40 2.00
CA LEU A 31 0.36 -6.69 0.74
C LEU A 31 1.25 -7.30 -0.35
N LEU A 32 2.50 -7.65 -0.02
CA LEU A 32 3.42 -8.31 -0.94
C LEU A 32 2.96 -9.71 -1.34
N ALA A 33 2.49 -10.51 -0.38
CA ALA A 33 1.94 -11.84 -0.66
C ALA A 33 0.72 -11.75 -1.58
N TYR A 34 -0.12 -10.73 -1.38
CA TYR A 34 -1.27 -10.46 -2.23
C TYR A 34 -0.82 -10.01 -3.64
N ALA A 35 0.11 -9.07 -3.75
CA ALA A 35 0.67 -8.60 -5.01
C ALA A 35 1.24 -9.74 -5.85
N LYS A 36 2.00 -10.62 -5.22
CA LYS A 36 2.59 -11.81 -5.87
C LYS A 36 1.52 -12.78 -6.36
N ARG A 37 0.37 -12.89 -5.67
CA ARG A 37 -0.72 -13.77 -6.05
C ARG A 37 -1.53 -13.26 -7.23
N PHE A 38 -1.65 -11.94 -7.38
CA PHE A 38 -2.48 -11.29 -8.40
C PHE A 38 -1.68 -10.57 -9.49
N ASP A 39 -0.35 -10.73 -9.49
CA ASP A 39 0.60 -10.05 -10.39
C ASP A 39 0.44 -8.52 -10.41
N CYS A 40 0.20 -7.94 -9.22
CA CYS A 40 0.09 -6.49 -9.08
C CYS A 40 1.47 -5.84 -9.18
N LYS A 41 1.59 -4.85 -10.06
CA LYS A 41 2.86 -4.13 -10.31
C LYS A 41 3.01 -2.87 -9.48
N GLU A 42 1.89 -2.33 -9.02
CA GLU A 42 1.85 -1.10 -8.22
C GLU A 42 1.20 -1.39 -6.87
N LEU A 43 1.90 -1.01 -5.81
CA LEU A 43 1.49 -1.24 -4.42
C LEU A 43 1.34 0.09 -3.72
N PHE A 44 0.17 0.32 -3.14
CA PHE A 44 -0.15 1.56 -2.44
C PHE A 44 -0.62 1.27 -1.03
N ILE A 45 -0.12 2.07 -0.08
CA ILE A 45 -0.64 2.16 1.27
C ILE A 45 -1.17 3.57 1.46
N ILE A 46 -2.47 3.72 1.61
CA ILE A 46 -3.13 5.00 1.82
C ILE A 46 -3.21 5.26 3.32
N THR A 47 -2.65 6.39 3.75
CA THR A 47 -2.64 6.85 5.14
C THR A 47 -3.39 8.17 5.30
N MET A 48 -3.51 8.68 6.53
CA MET A 48 -4.12 10.00 6.75
C MET A 48 -3.22 11.14 6.25
N ASP A 49 -1.93 11.08 6.57
CA ASP A 49 -0.98 12.18 6.46
C ASP A 49 0.46 11.75 6.17
N GLU A 50 0.75 10.44 6.18
CA GLU A 50 2.09 9.90 5.96
C GLU A 50 2.39 9.73 4.47
N GLU A 51 3.59 10.15 4.04
CA GLU A 51 4.09 9.91 2.68
C GLU A 51 5.49 9.30 2.74
N LYS A 52 5.66 8.14 2.12
CA LYS A 52 6.92 7.41 2.13
C LYS A 52 6.97 6.41 0.98
N GLU A 53 8.16 6.18 0.46
CA GLU A 53 8.40 5.06 -0.46
C GLU A 53 9.19 3.98 0.27
N ILE A 54 8.79 2.73 0.06
CA ILE A 54 9.46 1.57 0.63
C ILE A 54 9.82 0.64 -0.52
N ASN A 55 11.06 0.16 -0.51
CA ASN A 55 11.48 -0.94 -1.37
C ASN A 55 11.61 -2.20 -0.53
N LEU A 56 10.78 -3.21 -0.82
CA LEU A 56 10.78 -4.50 -0.15
C LEU A 56 10.72 -5.62 -1.17
N ASP A 57 11.65 -6.56 -1.09
CA ASP A 57 11.76 -7.71 -1.99
C ASP A 57 11.74 -7.31 -3.48
N GLY A 58 12.31 -6.15 -3.82
CA GLY A 58 12.34 -5.60 -5.18
C GLY A 58 11.03 -4.96 -5.65
N ASN A 59 10.01 -4.92 -4.80
CA ASN A 59 8.74 -4.24 -5.06
C ASN A 59 8.74 -2.86 -4.39
N ILE A 60 8.20 -1.88 -5.11
CA ILE A 60 8.05 -0.51 -4.60
C ILE A 60 6.64 -0.38 -4.02
N ILE A 61 6.57 0.03 -2.76
CA ILE A 61 5.33 0.30 -2.04
C ILE A 61 5.27 1.79 -1.76
N GLN A 62 4.24 2.44 -2.29
CA GLN A 62 4.02 3.86 -2.14
C GLN A 62 3.03 4.11 -1.02
N ILE A 63 3.53 4.66 0.08
CA ILE A 63 2.71 5.20 1.13
C ILE A 63 2.37 6.64 0.75
N ILE A 64 1.09 6.92 0.57
CA ILE A 64 0.62 8.26 0.23
C ILE A 64 -0.57 8.62 1.11
N PRO A 65 -0.75 9.89 1.45
CA PRO A 65 -1.91 10.29 2.22
C PRO A 65 -3.16 10.34 1.33
N LEU A 66 -4.32 10.06 1.92
CA LEU A 66 -5.61 9.96 1.24
C LEU A 66 -5.92 11.20 0.39
N TRP A 67 -5.69 12.39 0.94
CA TRP A 67 -5.94 13.64 0.23
C TRP A 67 -5.07 13.76 -1.05
N LYS A 68 -3.84 13.25 -1.03
CA LYS A 68 -2.95 13.28 -2.20
C LYS A 68 -3.39 12.27 -3.25
N MET A 69 -3.88 11.10 -2.82
CA MET A 69 -4.49 10.11 -3.71
C MET A 69 -5.73 10.71 -4.41
N LEU A 70 -6.61 11.37 -3.67
CA LEU A 70 -7.81 12.01 -4.22
C LEU A 70 -7.50 13.12 -5.21
N LEU A 71 -6.41 13.89 -4.98
CA LEU A 71 -5.99 14.96 -5.88
C LEU A 71 -5.29 14.46 -7.14
N LYS A 72 -4.49 13.39 -7.05
CA LYS A 72 -3.72 12.86 -8.19
C LYS A 72 -4.50 11.86 -9.04
N GLY A 73 -5.44 11.13 -8.44
CA GLY A 73 -6.02 9.93 -9.03
C GLY A 73 -4.97 8.82 -9.07
N VAL A 74 -5.23 7.72 -8.35
CA VAL A 74 -4.42 6.49 -8.43
C VAL A 74 -5.22 5.41 -9.12
#